data_AF-A0A3N5K028-F1
#
_entry.id   AF-A0A3N5K028-F1
#
_cell.length_a   1.000
_cell.length_b   1.000
_cell.length_c   1.000
_cell.angle_alpha   90.00
_cell.angle_beta   90.00
_cell.angle_gamma   90.00
#
_symmetry.space_group_name_H-M   'P 1'
#
loop_
_entity.id
_entity.type
_entity.pdbx_description
1 polymer ?
#
loop_
_entity_poly.entity_id
_entity_poly.type
_entity_poly.pdbx_seq_one_letter_code
_entity_poly.pdbx_strand_id
1 'polypeptide(L)'
;IQMAISRAREYLADTAGAQISRKPWALADALEKMERGATALPMEANPSTAHMFIVNPLRGSGLFALFSTHPPVAERVARLRAMRIA
;
A
#
# COMPACT_ATOMS: atom_id res chain seq x y z
N ILE A 1 6.44 17.40 -0.99
CA ILE A 1 4.99 17.71 -0.99
C ILE A 1 4.20 16.63 -1.73
N GLN A 2 4.44 16.39 -3.03
CA GLN A 2 3.72 15.39 -3.86
C GLN A 2 3.68 13.97 -3.27
N MET A 3 4.79 13.49 -2.69
CA MET A 3 4.88 12.14 -2.09
C MET A 3 4.02 11.99 -0.83
N ALA A 4 3.96 13.01 0.03
CA ALA A 4 3.13 12.99 1.23
C ALA A 4 1.63 13.01 0.87
N ILE A 5 1.26 13.74 -0.18
CA ILE A 5 -0.10 13.74 -0.74
C ILE A 5 -0.46 12.36 -1.29
N SER A 6 0.49 11.65 -1.92
CA SER A 6 0.27 10.28 -2.41
C SER A 6 -0.03 9.30 -1.27
N ARG A 7 0.76 9.32 -0.20
CA ARG A 7 0.55 8.44 0.97
C ARG A 7 -0.79 8.69 1.67
N ALA A 8 -1.18 9.95 1.84
CA ALA A 8 -2.48 10.29 2.41
C ALA A 8 -3.65 9.74 1.57
N ARG A 9 -3.55 9.80 0.23
CA ARG A 9 -4.56 9.23 -0.67
C ARG A 9 -4.67 7.72 -0.55
N GLU A 10 -3.56 7.00 -0.41
CA GLU A 10 -3.57 5.54 -0.20
C GLU A 10 -4.31 5.14 1.09
N TYR A 11 -4.04 5.83 2.21
CA TYR A 11 -4.77 5.54 3.46
C TYR A 11 -6.27 5.87 3.35
N LEU A 12 -6.62 6.96 2.66
CA LEU A 12 -8.02 7.30 2.40
C LEU A 12 -8.71 6.24 1.53
N ALA A 13 -8.02 5.75 0.50
CA ALA A 13 -8.50 4.68 -0.35
C ALA A 13 -8.72 3.37 0.45
N ASP A 14 -7.78 2.99 1.32
CA ASP A 14 -7.93 1.83 2.21
C ASP A 14 -9.15 1.98 3.13
N THR A 15 -9.30 3.17 3.74
CA THR A 15 -10.41 3.47 4.65
C THR A 15 -11.75 3.42 3.92
N ALA A 16 -11.85 4.07 2.76
CA ALA A 16 -13.05 4.08 1.94
C ALA A 16 -13.40 2.67 1.44
N GLY A 17 -12.40 1.91 0.97
CA GLY A 17 -12.57 0.52 0.55
C GLY A 17 -13.06 -0.36 1.69
N ALA A 18 -12.54 -0.18 2.91
CA ALA A 18 -12.98 -0.91 4.09
C ALA A 18 -14.43 -0.58 4.48
N GLN A 19 -14.82 0.69 4.36
CA GLN A 19 -16.21 1.12 4.60
C GLN A 19 -17.18 0.56 3.56
N ILE A 20 -16.81 0.62 2.27
CA ILE A 20 -17.63 0.12 1.16
C ILE A 20 -17.79 -1.41 1.26
N SER A 21 -16.68 -2.14 1.45
CA SER A 21 -16.68 -3.60 1.50
C SER A 21 -17.21 -4.17 2.82
N ARG A 22 -17.25 -3.35 3.86
CA ARG A 22 -17.51 -3.74 5.26
C ARG A 22 -16.53 -4.80 5.78
N LYS A 23 -15.35 -4.94 5.16
CA LYS A 23 -14.40 -6.05 5.40
C LYS A 23 -12.95 -5.54 5.48
N PRO A 24 -12.58 -4.75 6.49
CA PRO A 24 -11.21 -4.22 6.64
C PRO A 24 -10.17 -5.34 6.75
N TRP A 25 -10.49 -6.42 7.45
CA TRP A 25 -9.62 -7.59 7.61
C TRP A 25 -9.28 -8.25 6.26
N ALA A 26 -10.28 -8.40 5.39
CA ALA A 26 -10.06 -8.99 4.06
C ALA A 26 -9.16 -8.10 3.18
N LEU A 27 -9.28 -6.78 3.30
CA LEU A 27 -8.38 -5.84 2.61
C LEU A 27 -6.96 -5.92 3.17
N ALA A 28 -6.79 -6.05 4.48
CA ALA A 28 -5.49 -6.24 5.10
C ALA A 28 -4.82 -7.53 4.59
N ASP A 29 -5.56 -8.65 4.57
CA ASP A 29 -5.05 -9.93 4.09
C ASP A 29 -4.70 -9.89 2.59
N ALA A 30 -5.49 -9.16 1.79
CA ALA A 30 -5.22 -8.94 0.38
C ALA A 30 -3.91 -8.17 0.17
N LEU A 31 -3.67 -7.11 0.95
CA LEU A 31 -2.42 -6.35 0.90
C LEU A 31 -1.22 -7.20 1.28
N GLU A 32 -1.30 -7.99 2.37
CA GLU A 32 -0.22 -8.91 2.76
C GLU A 32 0.04 -9.96 1.67
N LYS A 33 -1.00 -10.48 1.02
CA LYS A 33 -0.87 -11.43 -0.08
C LYS A 33 -0.16 -10.80 -1.28
N MET A 34 -0.51 -9.56 -1.63
CA MET A 34 0.13 -8.83 -2.72
C MET A 34 1.61 -8.52 -2.42
N GLU A 35 1.94 -8.11 -1.20
CA GLU A 35 3.33 -7.87 -0.78
C GLU A 35 4.18 -9.14 -0.84
N ARG A 36 3.64 -10.27 -0.36
CA ARG A 36 4.30 -11.58 -0.49
C ARG A 36 4.55 -11.94 -1.96
N GLY A 37 3.54 -11.75 -2.82
CA GLY A 37 3.67 -12.00 -4.26
C GLY A 37 4.74 -11.14 -4.92
N ALA A 38 4.73 -9.83 -4.68
CA ALA A 38 5.72 -8.88 -5.21
C ALA A 38 7.14 -9.16 -4.68
N THR A 39 7.25 -9.67 -3.45
CA THR A 39 8.54 -10.08 -2.88
C THR A 39 9.07 -11.35 -3.53
N ALA A 40 8.20 -12.34 -3.75
CA ALA A 40 8.55 -13.64 -4.33
C ALA A 40 8.87 -13.57 -5.84
N LEU A 41 8.14 -12.75 -6.59
CA LEU A 41 8.29 -12.55 -8.03
C LEU A 41 8.42 -11.06 -8.34
N PRO A 42 9.65 -10.52 -8.24
CA PRO A 42 9.91 -9.11 -8.45
C PRO A 42 9.80 -8.76 -9.93
N MET A 43 9.37 -7.54 -10.20
CA MET A 43 9.34 -7.00 -11.55
C MET A 43 10.19 -5.74 -11.65
N GLU A 44 10.78 -5.52 -12.82
CA GLU A 44 11.44 -4.25 -13.13
C GLU A 44 10.38 -3.21 -13.48
N ALA A 45 9.93 -2.46 -12.47
CA ALA A 45 8.99 -1.37 -12.67
C ALA A 45 9.73 -0.05 -12.96
N ASN A 46 9.18 0.73 -13.90
CA ASN A 46 9.64 2.08 -14.14
C ASN A 46 9.20 2.98 -12.95
N PRO A 47 10.11 3.76 -12.33
CA PRO A 47 9.75 4.67 -11.25
C PRO A 47 8.62 5.64 -11.62
N SER A 48 8.53 6.07 -12.88
CA SER A 48 7.47 6.96 -13.38
C SER A 48 6.10 6.30 -13.35
N THR A 49 6.01 4.97 -13.37
CA THR A 49 4.76 4.20 -13.31
C THR A 49 4.51 3.56 -11.95
N ALA A 50 5.43 3.69 -10.99
CA ALA A 50 5.35 3.04 -9.68
C ALA A 50 4.07 3.39 -8.90
N HIS A 51 3.53 4.58 -9.09
CA HIS A 51 2.29 5.06 -8.46
C HIS A 51 0.99 4.40 -8.98
N MET A 52 1.07 3.63 -10.07
CA MET A 52 -0.07 2.87 -10.60
C MET A 52 -0.20 1.48 -9.97
N PHE A 53 0.78 1.07 -9.16
CA PHE A 53 0.80 -0.24 -8.51
C PHE A 53 0.12 -0.18 -7.14
N ILE A 54 -0.45 -1.31 -6.69
CA ILE A 54 -1.10 -1.39 -5.38
C ILE A 54 -0.07 -1.49 -4.24
N VAL A 55 1.01 -2.24 -4.48
CA VAL A 55 2.16 -2.40 -3.59
C VAL A 55 3.40 -1.82 -4.28
N ASN A 56 4.33 -1.27 -3.51
CA ASN A 56 5.54 -0.66 -4.07
C ASN A 56 6.35 -1.70 -4.88
N PRO A 57 6.49 -1.51 -6.21
CA PRO A 57 7.20 -2.46 -7.06
C PRO A 57 8.72 -2.23 -7.06
N LEU A 58 9.20 -1.10 -6.51
CA LEU A 58 10.60 -0.73 -6.52
C LEU A 58 11.34 -1.38 -5.35
N ARG A 59 12.49 -2.02 -5.63
CA ARG A 59 13.39 -2.57 -4.62
C ARG A 59 14.47 -1.55 -4.23
N GLY A 60 14.71 -1.39 -2.94
CA GLY A 60 15.84 -0.61 -2.41
C GLY A 60 15.61 -0.12 -0.97
N SER A 61 16.53 -0.46 -0.05
CA SER A 61 16.59 0.12 1.29
C SER A 61 17.25 1.50 1.25
N GLY A 62 16.81 2.42 2.12
CA GLY A 62 17.39 3.77 2.25
C GLY A 62 16.66 4.83 1.42
N LEU A 63 17.39 5.60 0.59
CA LEU A 63 16.85 6.77 -0.14
C LEU A 63 15.73 6.43 -1.12
N PHE A 64 15.67 5.20 -1.66
CA PHE A 64 14.57 4.74 -2.52
C PHE A 64 13.22 4.62 -1.79
N ALA A 65 13.22 4.37 -0.48
CA ALA A 65 11.99 4.38 0.33
C ALA A 65 11.37 5.77 0.44
N LEU A 66 12.18 6.83 0.31
CA LEU A 66 11.70 8.22 0.30
C LEU A 66 10.95 8.56 -1.00
N PHE A 67 11.27 7.88 -2.10
CA PHE A 67 10.59 7.99 -3.40
C PHE A 67 9.43 7.01 -3.57
N SER A 68 9.20 6.15 -2.57
CA SER A 68 8.04 5.26 -2.59
C SER A 68 6.78 6.10 -2.46
N THR A 69 6.00 6.14 -3.54
CA THR A 69 4.71 6.85 -3.61
C THR A 69 3.64 6.18 -2.74
N HIS A 70 3.94 4.99 -2.21
CA HIS A 70 3.08 4.20 -1.33
C HIS A 70 3.62 4.21 0.11
N PRO A 71 2.72 4.24 1.12
CA PRO A 71 3.12 3.96 2.48
C PRO A 71 3.50 2.47 2.63
N PRO A 72 4.32 2.12 3.63
CA PRO A 72 4.66 0.72 3.89
C PRO A 72 3.40 -0.15 4.04
N VAL A 73 3.38 -1.33 3.42
CA VAL A 73 2.21 -2.23 3.47
C VAL A 73 1.88 -2.61 4.91
N ALA A 74 2.90 -2.89 5.73
CA ALA A 74 2.72 -3.17 7.16
C ALA A 74 1.93 -2.08 7.91
N GLU A 75 2.13 -0.80 7.57
CA GLU A 75 1.40 0.31 8.19
C GLU A 75 -0.06 0.37 7.73
N ARG A 76 -0.31 0.14 6.43
CA ARG A 76 -1.66 0.06 5.88
C ARG A 76 -2.45 -1.09 6.51
N VAL A 77 -1.82 -2.26 6.62
CA VAL A 77 -2.36 -3.46 7.27
C VAL A 77 -2.70 -3.16 8.72
N ALA A 78 -1.80 -2.55 9.48
CA ALA A 78 -2.04 -2.20 10.88
C ALA A 78 -3.26 -1.27 11.04
N ARG A 79 -3.39 -0.25 10.17
CA ARG A 79 -4.54 0.66 10.17
C ARG A 79 -5.84 -0.08 9.87
N LEU A 80 -5.88 -0.89 8.81
CA LEU A 80 -7.05 -1.70 8.45
C LEU A 80 -7.45 -2.66 9.57
N ARG A 81 -6.48 -3.37 10.17
CA ARG A 81 -6.73 -4.26 11.33
C ARG A 81 -7.24 -3.51 12.57
N ALA A 82 -6.88 -2.24 12.74
CA ALA A 82 -7.40 -1.41 13.83
C ALA A 82 -8.81 -0.85 13.56
N MET A 83 -9.31 -0.92 12.31
CA MET A 83 -10.61 -0.34 11.96
C MET A 83 -11.76 -1.14 12.59
N ARG A 84 -12.65 -0.41 13.25
CA ARG A 84 -13.97 -0.90 13.62
C ARG A 84 -14.99 -0.36 12.63
N ILE A 85 -15.65 -1.27 11.94
CA ILE A 85 -16.73 -0.94 11.02
C ILE A 85 -18.04 -1.03 11.80
N ALA A 86 -18.68 0.13 12.02
CA ALA A 86 -19.97 0.26 12.70
C ALA A 86 -21.10 -0.14 11.76
#